data_AF-A0A520RD05-F1
#
_entry.id   AF-A0A520RD05-F1
#
_cell.length_a   1.000
_cell.length_b   1.000
_cell.length_c   1.000
_cell.angle_alpha   90.00
_cell.angle_beta   90.00
_cell.angle_gamma   90.00
#
_symmetry.space_group_name_H-M   'P 1'
#
loop_
_entity.id
_entity.type
_entity.pdbx_description
1 polymer ?
#
loop_
_entity_poly.entity_id
_entity_poly.type
_entity_poly.pdbx_seq_one_letter_code
_entity_poly.pdbx_strand_id
1 'polypeptide(L)' 'RERKLIKKIDTTLENLQNDDYGYCDACGVEIGVQRLEVRPTATLCIDCKTLSEIKERQELG' A
#
# COMPACT_ATOMS: atom_id res chain seq x y z
N ARG A 1 7.51 8.86 -15.59
CA ARG A 1 6.42 8.27 -14.76
C ARG A 1 6.69 6.78 -14.48
N GLU A 2 7.08 5.99 -15.49
CA GLU A 2 7.33 4.53 -15.36
C GLU A 2 8.39 4.14 -14.32
N ARG A 3 9.51 4.88 -14.24
CA ARG A 3 10.58 4.60 -13.25
C ARG A 3 10.10 4.57 -11.79
N LYS A 4 9.05 5.32 -11.44
CA LYS A 4 8.49 5.31 -10.08
C LYS A 4 7.67 4.05 -9.80
N LEU A 5 7.07 3.45 -10.83
CA LEU A 5 6.30 2.22 -10.69
C LEU A 5 7.23 1.01 -10.56
N ILE A 6 8.32 0.96 -11.33
CA ILE A 6 9.34 -0.10 -11.24
C ILE A 6 9.88 -0.17 -9.81
N LYS A 7 10.30 0.97 -9.23
CA LYS A 7 10.76 1.02 -7.84
C LYS A 7 9.75 0.48 -6.83
N LYS A 8 8.45 0.72 -7.04
CA LYS A 8 7.40 0.19 -6.15
C LYS A 8 7.28 -1.33 -6.27
N ILE A 9 7.47 -1.87 -7.47
CA ILE A 9 7.47 -3.32 -7.69
C ILE A 9 8.68 -3.93 -6.98
N ASP A 10 9.87 -3.34 -7.14
CA ASP A 10 11.09 -3.81 -6.46
C ASP A 10 10.90 -3.86 -4.93
N THR A 11 10.39 -2.79 -4.32
CA THR A 11 10.08 -2.78 -2.89
C THR A 11 9.02 -3.81 -2.51
N THR A 12 8.02 -4.03 -3.37
CA THR A 12 6.99 -5.05 -3.12
C THR A 12 7.60 -6.46 -3.11
N LEU A 13 8.56 -6.73 -4.01
CA LEU A 13 9.28 -8.00 -4.05
C LEU A 13 10.20 -8.18 -2.83
N GLU A 14 10.85 -7.12 -2.36
CA GLU A 14 11.62 -7.14 -1.11
C GLU A 14 10.75 -7.48 0.10
N ASN A 15 9.57 -6.85 0.22
CA ASN A 15 8.62 -7.15 1.30
C ASN A 15 8.13 -8.60 1.25
N LEU A 16 7.95 -9.16 0.05
CA LEU A 16 7.60 -10.57 -0.12
C LEU A 16 8.72 -11.50 0.36
N GLN A 17 9.98 -11.13 0.14
CA GLN A 17 11.13 -11.90 0.65
C GLN A 17 11.29 -11.82 2.17
N ASN A 18 10.81 -10.72 2.77
CA ASN A 18 10.88 -10.49 4.21
C ASN A 18 9.64 -10.99 4.98
N ASP A 19 8.70 -11.68 4.33
CA ASP A 19 7.40 -12.09 4.89
C ASP A 19 6.51 -10.94 5.41
N ASP A 20 6.82 -9.69 5.02
CA ASP A 20 6.05 -8.48 5.36
C ASP A 20 4.98 -8.14 4.29
N TYR A 21 4.91 -8.92 3.21
CA TYR A 21 3.94 -8.69 2.16
C TYR A 21 2.50 -9.00 2.61
N GLY A 22 1.60 -8.07 2.31
CA GLY A 22 0.18 -8.22 2.62
C GLY A 22 -0.22 -7.67 3.98
N TYR A 23 0.65 -6.94 4.67
CA TYR A 23 0.33 -6.20 5.88
C TYR A 23 0.33 -4.69 5.64
N CYS A 24 -0.49 -3.96 6.40
CA CYS A 24 -0.59 -2.52 6.33
C CYS A 24 0.58 -1.85 7.06
N ASP A 25 1.35 -1.02 6.37
CA ASP A 25 2.49 -0.29 6.95
C ASP A 25 2.10 0.62 8.14
N ALA A 26 0.83 1.05 8.21
CA ALA A 26 0.39 2.03 9.20
C ALA A 26 -0.19 1.40 10.48
N CYS A 27 -0.79 0.22 10.39
CA CYS A 27 -1.46 -0.41 11.53
C CYS A 27 -1.14 -1.90 11.73
N GLY A 28 -0.36 -2.50 10.83
CA GLY A 28 0.09 -3.90 10.92
C GLY A 28 -1.00 -4.94 10.61
N VAL A 29 -2.22 -4.53 10.27
CA VAL A 29 -3.29 -5.48 9.92
C VAL A 29 -3.12 -6.03 8.50
N GLU A 30 -3.69 -7.20 8.26
CA GLU A 30 -3.70 -7.82 6.93
C GLU A 30 -4.46 -6.97 5.90
N ILE A 31 -3.90 -6.87 4.71
CA ILE A 31 -4.53 -6.28 3.53
C ILE A 31 -5.33 -7.37 2.84
N GLY A 32 -6.63 -7.14 2.66
CA GLY A 32 -7.52 -8.14 2.05
C GLY A 32 -7.02 -8.61 0.67
N VAL A 33 -7.05 -9.93 0.45
CA VAL A 33 -6.52 -10.58 -0.76
C VAL A 33 -7.07 -9.96 -2.05
N GLN A 34 -8.39 -9.70 -2.12
CA GLN A 34 -9.03 -9.07 -3.28
C GLN A 34 -8.40 -7.72 -3.65
N ARG A 35 -7.90 -6.96 -2.67
CA ARG A 35 -7.22 -5.68 -2.89
C ARG A 35 -5.82 -5.89 -3.48
N LEU A 36 -5.09 -6.90 -3.00
CA LEU A 36 -3.76 -7.25 -3.50
C LEU A 36 -3.84 -7.84 -4.92
N GLU A 37 -4.89 -8.60 -5.25
CA GLU A 37 -5.13 -9.11 -6.60
C GLU A 37 -5.32 -7.97 -7.62
N VAL A 38 -6.08 -6.93 -7.25
CA VAL A 38 -6.29 -5.75 -8.11
C VAL A 38 -5.06 -4.85 -8.13
N ARG A 39 -4.39 -4.71 -6.99
CA ARG A 39 -3.22 -3.84 -6.83
C ARG A 39 -2.18 -4.47 -5.90
N PRO A 40 -1.24 -5.25 -6.45
CA PRO A 40 -0.26 -5.97 -5.65
C PRO A 40 0.76 -5.06 -4.96
N THR A 41 0.91 -3.81 -5.42
CA THR A 41 1.79 -2.80 -4.82
C THR A 41 1.12 -1.96 -3.72
N ALA A 42 -0.06 -2.38 -3.22
CA ALA A 42 -0.74 -1.69 -2.14
C ALA A 42 -0.06 -1.99 -0.80
N THR A 43 0.31 -0.96 -0.05
CA THR A 43 0.99 -1.09 1.26
C THR A 43 0.11 -0.66 2.44
N LEU A 44 -1.13 -0.23 2.16
CA LEU A 44 -2.10 0.19 3.18
C LEU A 44 -3.41 -0.58 3.03
N CYS A 45 -4.01 -0.93 4.17
CA CYS A 45 -5.39 -1.41 4.23
C CYS A 45 -6.38 -0.33 3.75
N ILE A 46 -7.64 -0.72 3.55
CA ILE A 46 -8.68 0.19 3.04
C ILE A 46 -8.87 1.36 3.99
N ASP A 47 -8.99 1.10 5.30
CA ASP A 47 -9.27 2.14 6.31
C ASP A 47 -8.14 3.17 6.41
N CYS A 48 -6.88 2.72 6.50
CA CYS A 48 -5.72 3.61 6.52
C CYS A 48 -5.60 4.41 5.22
N LYS A 49 -5.93 3.79 4.07
CA LYS A 49 -5.88 4.50 2.80
C LYS A 49 -6.98 5.57 2.72
N THR A 50 -8.20 5.25 3.14
CA THR A 50 -9.31 6.21 3.20
C THR A 50 -8.99 7.36 4.15
N LEU A 51 -8.43 7.07 5.33
CA LEU A 51 -8.02 8.10 6.28
C LEU A 51 -6.95 9.02 5.69
N SER A 52 -5.96 8.46 5.00
CA SER A 52 -4.92 9.23 4.30
C SER A 52 -5.51 10.16 3.24
N GLU A 53 -6.51 9.71 2.47
CA GLU A 53 -7.18 10.53 1.45
C GLU A 53 -8.06 11.63 2.03
N ILE A 54 -8.69 11.39 3.19
CA ILE A 54 -9.44 12.42 3.93
C ILE A 54 -8.48 13.50 4.42
N LYS A 55 -7.35 13.12 5.03
CA LYS A 55 -6.32 14.05 5.50
C LYS A 55 -5.75 14.89 4.36
N GLU A 56 -5.36 14.25 3.25
CA GLU A 56 -4.84 14.94 2.06
C GLU A 56 -5.85 15.97 1.54
N ARG A 57 -7.16 15.66 1.55
CA ARG A 57 -8.21 16.60 1.15
C ARG A 57 -8.36 17.78 2.11
N GLN A 58 -8.20 17.56 3.42
CA GLN A 58 -8.29 18.61 4.44
C GLN A 58 -7.07 19.54 4.42
N GLU A 59 -5.89 19.03 4.08
CA GLU A 59 -4.64 19.81 4.00
C GLU A 59 -4.52 20.66 2.72
N LEU A 60 -5.18 20.22 1.64
CA LEU A 60 -5.15 20.90 0.33
C LEU A 60 -6.31 21.89 0.10
N GLY A 61 -7.30 21.92 1.00
CA GLY A 61 -8.43 22.85 0.96
C GLY A 61 -8.17 24.09 1.81
#